data_AF-A0A6V2VRX8-F1
#
_entry.id   AF-A0A6V2VRX8-F1
#
_cell.length_a   1.000
_cell.length_b   1.000
_cell.length_c   1.000
_cell.angle_alpha   90.00
_cell.angle_beta   90.00
_cell.angle_gamma   90.00
#
_symmetry.space_group_name_H-M   'P 1'
#
loop_
_entity.id
_entity.type
_entity.pdbx_description
1 polymer ?
#
loop_
_entity_poly.entity_id
_entity_poly.type
_entity_poly.pdbx_seq_one_letter_code
_entity_poly.pdbx_strand_id
1 'polypeptide(L)'
;MLGFGFNSGKLKSHLKMANTRMQMSINKKNNAIKVGRREVAGMLAEGKEEKARIRVEPLIRDENTIEAYEILSLISELLAERMRLIEANSQCPPDLVEGVSTLIYAADRVDIPEFIEVKKQLVKKYGKTVANTAAGNIGGVCNERVVNKLSIQPPSAFLVVNYLQELAVQHEVDWEPAGELPEEVASGAFGVPTGYSVAGGFGSQYEGLAGGAPPAPTAAEFAAPAAAGP
;
A
#
# COMPACT_ATOMS: atom_id res chain seq x y z
N MET A 1 25.15 29.23 11.09
CA MET A 1 24.99 28.64 9.74
C MET A 1 23.67 27.89 9.70
N LEU A 2 22.68 28.37 8.94
CA LEU A 2 21.39 27.68 8.78
C LEU A 2 21.62 26.34 8.06
N GLY A 3 21.19 25.24 8.68
CA GLY A 3 21.35 23.88 8.16
C GLY A 3 20.45 23.59 6.97
N PHE A 4 20.95 23.80 5.75
CA PHE A 4 20.26 23.48 4.50
C PHE A 4 20.28 21.97 4.15
N GLY A 5 21.06 21.16 4.86
CA GLY A 5 21.25 19.74 4.58
C GLY A 5 20.26 18.78 5.26
N PHE A 6 20.49 17.48 5.02
CA PHE A 6 19.92 16.36 5.76
C PHE A 6 20.32 16.44 7.25
N ASN A 7 19.38 16.15 8.14
CA ASN A 7 19.61 16.07 9.58
C ASN A 7 19.03 14.75 10.11
N SER A 8 19.92 13.83 10.48
CA SER A 8 19.60 12.50 10.97
C SER A 8 18.89 12.50 12.32
N GLY A 9 19.31 13.35 13.26
CA GLY A 9 18.63 13.52 14.54
C GLY A 9 17.19 13.98 14.36
N LYS A 10 16.95 14.90 13.41
CA LYS A 10 15.61 15.36 13.06
C LYS A 10 14.78 14.26 12.42
N LEU A 11 15.33 13.52 11.45
CA LEU A 11 14.67 12.37 10.83
C LEU A 11 14.28 11.32 11.88
N LYS A 12 15.25 10.90 12.72
CA LYS A 12 15.03 9.89 13.77
C LYS A 12 13.94 10.32 14.75
N SER A 13 13.94 11.57 15.18
CA SER A 13 12.90 12.10 16.07
C SER A 13 11.51 12.04 15.43
N HIS A 14 11.37 12.48 14.18
CA HIS A 14 10.08 12.47 13.48
C HIS A 14 9.58 11.05 13.20
N LEU A 15 10.46 10.10 12.90
CA LEU A 15 10.07 8.68 12.76
C LEU A 15 9.48 8.13 14.07
N LYS A 16 10.12 8.41 15.21
CA LYS A 16 9.62 7.97 16.52
C LYS A 16 8.29 8.64 16.90
N MET A 17 8.17 9.95 16.65
CA MET A 17 6.92 10.68 16.88
C MET A 17 5.79 10.16 15.98
N ALA A 18 6.10 9.84 14.72
CA ALA A 18 5.15 9.25 13.78
C ALA A 18 4.62 7.91 14.29
N ASN A 19 5.49 7.03 14.82
CA ASN A 19 5.06 5.76 15.41
C ASN A 19 4.07 5.95 16.56
N THR A 20 4.39 6.84 17.50
CA THR A 20 3.47 7.15 18.60
C THR A 20 2.12 7.67 18.08
N ARG A 21 2.13 8.55 17.07
CA ARG A 21 0.89 9.08 16.48
C ARG A 21 0.11 8.00 15.73
N MET A 22 0.79 7.14 14.95
CA MET A 22 0.16 6.03 14.25
C MET A 22 -0.55 5.10 15.24
N GLN A 23 0.09 4.76 16.37
CA GLN A 23 -0.55 3.95 17.41
C GLN A 23 -1.81 4.61 18.00
N MET A 24 -1.77 5.93 18.26
CA MET A 24 -2.95 6.67 18.71
C MET A 24 -4.06 6.66 17.65
N SER A 25 -3.70 6.81 16.38
CA SER A 25 -4.64 6.80 15.26
C SER A 25 -5.28 5.43 15.05
N ILE A 26 -4.50 4.34 15.16
CA ILE A 26 -4.97 2.95 15.15
C ILE A 26 -6.02 2.76 16.26
N ASN A 27 -5.70 3.13 17.49
CA ASN A 27 -6.62 2.99 18.62
C ASN A 27 -7.92 3.78 18.42
N LYS A 28 -7.83 5.01 17.89
CA LYS A 28 -8.99 5.84 17.57
C LYS A 28 -9.87 5.20 16.49
N LYS A 29 -9.26 4.72 15.40
CA LYS A 29 -9.97 4.07 14.28
C LYS A 29 -10.62 2.77 14.70
N ASN A 30 -9.94 1.92 15.47
CA ASN A 30 -10.51 0.68 16.02
C ASN A 30 -11.78 0.93 16.83
N ASN A 31 -11.78 1.96 17.69
CA ASN A 31 -12.98 2.34 18.44
C ASN A 31 -14.10 2.83 17.53
N ALA A 32 -13.78 3.65 16.51
CA ALA A 32 -14.76 4.14 15.54
C ALA A 32 -15.35 2.99 14.69
N ILE A 33 -14.53 2.04 14.26
CA ILE A 33 -14.95 0.83 13.54
C ILE A 33 -15.91 0.01 14.40
N LYS A 34 -15.56 -0.25 15.66
CA LYS A 34 -16.40 -1.01 16.58
C LYS A 34 -17.79 -0.38 16.78
N VAL A 35 -17.87 0.95 16.86
CA VAL A 35 -19.15 1.66 16.93
C VAL A 35 -19.88 1.61 15.59
N GLY A 36 -19.17 1.88 14.49
CA GLY A 36 -19.73 1.90 13.14
C GLY A 36 -20.30 0.55 12.71
N ARG A 37 -19.66 -0.56 13.05
CA ARG A 37 -20.17 -1.92 12.76
C ARG A 37 -21.56 -2.15 13.38
N ARG A 38 -21.77 -1.69 14.61
CA ARG A 38 -23.08 -1.76 15.29
C ARG A 38 -24.12 -0.85 14.64
N GLU A 39 -23.72 0.36 14.24
CA GLU A 39 -24.60 1.28 13.52
C GLU A 39 -25.06 0.67 12.19
N VAL A 40 -24.13 0.06 11.44
CA VAL A 40 -24.43 -0.61 10.17
C VAL A 40 -25.37 -1.79 10.39
N ALA A 41 -25.11 -2.65 11.39
CA ALA A 41 -26.02 -3.74 11.74
C ALA A 41 -27.43 -3.25 12.10
N GLY A 42 -27.54 -2.15 12.85
CA GLY A 42 -28.82 -1.50 13.15
C GLY A 42 -29.53 -1.00 11.88
N MET A 43 -28.81 -0.43 10.92
CA MET A 43 -29.39 -0.02 9.63
C MET A 43 -29.91 -1.21 8.83
N LEU A 44 -29.21 -2.35 8.85
CA LEU A 44 -29.67 -3.59 8.20
C LEU A 44 -30.97 -4.10 8.85
N ALA A 45 -31.04 -4.12 10.18
CA ALA A 45 -32.25 -4.53 10.91
C ALA A 45 -33.47 -3.63 10.64
N GLU A 46 -33.23 -2.35 10.33
CA GLU A 46 -34.27 -1.39 9.93
C GLU A 46 -34.65 -1.48 8.43
N GLY A 47 -34.02 -2.38 7.66
CA GLY A 47 -34.23 -2.50 6.22
C GLY A 47 -33.62 -1.37 5.39
N LYS A 48 -32.70 -0.57 5.95
CA LYS A 48 -32.06 0.58 5.30
C LYS A 48 -30.78 0.19 4.59
N GLU A 49 -30.87 -0.78 3.67
CA GLU A 49 -29.70 -1.39 3.01
C GLU A 49 -28.82 -0.38 2.28
N GLU A 50 -29.39 0.52 1.48
CA GLU A 50 -28.62 1.50 0.72
C GLU A 50 -27.78 2.41 1.65
N LYS A 51 -28.36 2.77 2.80
CA LYS A 51 -27.65 3.54 3.81
C LYS A 51 -26.53 2.73 4.47
N ALA A 52 -26.76 1.44 4.70
CA ALA A 52 -25.76 0.52 5.25
C ALA A 52 -24.56 0.34 4.29
N ARG A 53 -24.83 0.19 2.98
CA ARG A 53 -23.81 0.12 1.92
C ARG A 53 -22.90 1.35 1.90
N ILE A 54 -23.49 2.55 1.96
CA ILE A 54 -22.70 3.79 2.02
C ILE A 54 -21.92 3.88 3.34
N ARG A 55 -22.52 3.47 4.46
CA ARG A 55 -21.93 3.62 5.80
C ARG A 55 -20.78 2.65 6.07
N VAL A 56 -20.74 1.49 5.39
CA VAL A 56 -19.71 0.47 5.57
C VAL A 56 -18.42 0.78 4.79
N GLU A 57 -18.48 1.45 3.65
CA GLU A 57 -17.26 1.74 2.87
C GLU A 57 -16.18 2.50 3.66
N PRO A 58 -16.50 3.55 4.46
CA PRO A 58 -15.48 4.20 5.30
C PRO A 58 -14.90 3.28 6.37
N LEU A 59 -15.64 2.28 6.85
CA LEU A 59 -15.13 1.30 7.82
C LEU A 59 -14.07 0.41 7.17
N ILE A 60 -14.34 -0.08 5.96
CA ILE A 60 -13.39 -0.86 5.16
C ILE A 60 -12.12 -0.03 4.87
N ARG A 61 -12.28 1.25 4.51
CA ARG A 61 -11.14 2.17 4.30
C ARG A 61 -10.33 2.39 5.58
N ASP A 62 -10.99 2.52 6.72
CA ASP A 62 -10.32 2.69 8.02
C ASP A 62 -9.54 1.44 8.43
N GLU A 63 -10.07 0.24 8.18
CA GLU A 63 -9.36 -1.03 8.41
C GLU A 63 -8.12 -1.15 7.52
N ASN A 64 -8.26 -0.88 6.22
CA ASN A 64 -7.11 -0.84 5.32
C ASN A 64 -6.05 0.18 5.76
N THR A 65 -6.49 1.33 6.28
CA THR A 65 -5.58 2.36 6.82
C THR A 65 -4.85 1.87 8.08
N ILE A 66 -5.52 1.14 8.97
CA ILE A 66 -4.91 0.53 10.15
C ILE A 66 -3.81 -0.46 9.74
N GLU A 67 -4.12 -1.38 8.82
CA GLU A 67 -3.13 -2.34 8.31
C GLU A 67 -1.92 -1.63 7.68
N ALA A 68 -2.17 -0.56 6.92
CA ALA A 68 -1.08 0.25 6.36
C ALA A 68 -0.22 0.91 7.47
N TYR A 69 -0.84 1.40 8.55
CA TYR A 69 -0.10 2.01 9.67
C TYR A 69 0.76 1.01 10.43
N GLU A 70 0.33 -0.24 10.55
CA GLU A 70 1.12 -1.29 11.18
C GLU A 70 2.41 -1.55 10.38
N ILE A 71 2.30 -1.65 9.05
CA ILE A 71 3.48 -1.81 8.16
C ILE A 71 4.36 -0.56 8.20
N LEU A 72 3.77 0.64 8.12
CA LEU A 72 4.52 1.90 8.17
C LEU A 72 5.24 2.12 9.50
N SER A 73 4.67 1.62 10.61
CA SER A 73 5.30 1.66 11.93
C SER A 73 6.56 0.80 11.95
N LEU A 74 6.48 -0.43 11.45
CA LEU A 74 7.64 -1.33 11.35
C LEU A 74 8.76 -0.72 10.49
N ILE A 75 8.41 -0.14 9.34
CA ILE A 75 9.38 0.54 8.47
C ILE A 75 10.02 1.75 9.18
N SER A 76 9.22 2.55 9.89
CA SER A 76 9.72 3.72 10.61
C SER A 76 10.67 3.33 11.75
N GLU A 77 10.40 2.23 12.45
CA GLU A 77 11.31 1.66 13.47
C GLU A 77 12.62 1.18 12.83
N LEU A 78 12.54 0.41 11.74
CA LEU A 78 13.70 -0.08 11.00
C LEU A 78 14.66 1.07 10.61
N LEU A 79 14.11 2.13 10.03
CA LEU A 79 14.90 3.30 9.62
C LEU A 79 15.48 4.03 10.83
N ALA A 80 14.72 4.18 11.92
CA ALA A 80 15.19 4.81 13.15
C ALA A 80 16.36 4.07 13.81
N GLU A 81 16.36 2.73 13.75
CA GLU A 81 17.44 1.88 14.24
C GLU A 81 18.65 1.89 13.31
N ARG A 82 18.45 1.97 11.99
CA ARG A 82 19.52 2.01 10.98
C ARG A 82 20.03 3.42 10.66
N MET A 83 19.84 4.38 11.56
CA MET A 83 20.18 5.78 11.30
C MET A 83 21.67 6.00 10.97
N ARG A 84 22.59 5.26 11.60
CA ARG A 84 24.03 5.33 11.30
C ARG A 84 24.36 4.91 9.86
N LEU A 85 23.64 3.91 9.35
CA LEU A 85 23.81 3.43 7.97
C LEU A 85 23.30 4.48 6.97
N ILE A 86 22.15 5.11 7.27
CA ILE A 86 21.58 6.21 6.48
C ILE A 86 22.53 7.42 6.48
N GLU A 87 23.17 7.73 7.60
CA GLU A 87 24.15 8.82 7.69
C GLU A 87 25.36 8.55 6.78
N ALA A 88 25.95 7.35 6.88
CA ALA A 88 27.21 7.00 6.23
C ALA A 88 27.12 6.91 4.69
N ASN A 89 25.97 6.51 4.15
CA ASN A 89 25.83 6.26 2.70
C ASN A 89 25.19 7.47 2.00
N SER A 90 25.80 7.94 0.91
CA SER A 90 25.23 9.01 0.08
C SER A 90 24.08 8.52 -0.80
N GLN A 91 24.15 7.26 -1.26
CA GLN A 91 23.08 6.57 -1.97
C GLN A 91 22.22 5.77 -1.01
N CYS A 92 20.96 5.50 -1.39
CA CYS A 92 20.06 4.68 -0.57
C CYS A 92 20.55 3.22 -0.57
N PRO A 93 20.86 2.64 0.59
CA PRO A 93 21.24 1.22 0.68
C PRO A 93 20.15 0.31 0.11
N PRO A 94 20.48 -0.76 -0.65
CA PRO A 94 19.48 -1.62 -1.28
C PRO A 94 18.44 -2.20 -0.32
N ASP A 95 18.84 -2.53 0.91
CA ASP A 95 17.97 -3.04 1.98
C ASP A 95 17.00 -1.99 2.55
N LEU A 96 17.22 -0.71 2.27
CA LEU A 96 16.39 0.41 2.73
C LEU A 96 15.57 1.04 1.62
N VAL A 97 15.79 0.69 0.34
CA VAL A 97 15.10 1.30 -0.80
C VAL A 97 13.58 1.15 -0.66
N GLU A 98 13.09 -0.05 -0.34
CA GLU A 98 11.66 -0.29 -0.15
C GLU A 98 11.08 0.59 0.96
N GLY A 99 11.72 0.57 2.15
CA GLY A 99 11.24 1.33 3.30
C GLY A 99 11.24 2.83 3.07
N VAL A 100 12.33 3.38 2.53
CA VAL A 100 12.46 4.81 2.21
C VAL A 100 11.41 5.23 1.18
N SER A 101 11.24 4.45 0.11
CA SER A 101 10.28 4.77 -0.95
C SER A 101 8.85 4.69 -0.41
N THR A 102 8.54 3.68 0.39
CA THR A 102 7.22 3.51 1.01
C THR A 102 6.85 4.66 1.93
N LEU A 103 7.78 5.15 2.78
CA LEU A 103 7.49 6.31 3.64
C LEU A 103 7.29 7.60 2.83
N ILE A 104 8.05 7.80 1.75
CA ILE A 104 7.84 8.95 0.85
C ILE A 104 6.48 8.88 0.18
N TYR A 105 6.09 7.70 -0.31
CA TYR A 105 4.80 7.45 -0.94
C TYR A 105 3.64 7.69 0.04
N ALA A 106 3.77 7.20 1.27
CA ALA A 106 2.73 7.32 2.30
C ALA A 106 2.57 8.75 2.82
N ALA A 107 3.62 9.57 2.82
CA ALA A 107 3.61 10.91 3.42
C ALA A 107 2.52 11.85 2.86
N ASP A 108 2.07 11.65 1.62
CA ASP A 108 0.99 12.45 1.02
C ASP A 108 -0.40 11.78 1.12
N ARG A 109 -0.47 10.57 1.67
CA ARG A 109 -1.67 9.71 1.68
C ARG A 109 -2.22 9.42 3.07
N VAL A 110 -1.43 9.69 4.11
CA VAL A 110 -1.81 9.42 5.51
C VAL A 110 -1.94 10.70 6.32
N ASP A 111 -2.84 10.70 7.30
CA ASP A 111 -3.01 11.81 8.25
C ASP A 111 -1.98 11.76 9.40
N ILE A 112 -0.69 11.77 9.04
CA ILE A 112 0.44 11.73 9.98
C ILE A 112 1.39 12.90 9.64
N PRO A 113 1.23 14.08 10.28
CA PRO A 113 1.97 15.28 9.91
C PRO A 113 3.49 15.15 10.03
N GLU A 114 3.99 14.26 10.89
CA GLU A 114 5.42 13.97 11.02
C GLU A 114 6.03 13.42 9.72
N PHE A 115 5.24 12.69 8.92
CA PHE A 115 5.72 12.14 7.64
C PHE A 115 6.06 13.22 6.61
N ILE A 116 5.50 14.43 6.73
CA ILE A 116 5.89 15.57 5.88
C ILE A 116 7.38 15.90 6.08
N GLU A 117 7.83 15.95 7.33
CA GLU A 117 9.24 16.20 7.62
C GLU A 117 10.12 14.97 7.36
N VAL A 118 9.62 13.75 7.59
CA VAL A 118 10.33 12.51 7.20
C VAL A 118 10.63 12.52 5.70
N LYS A 119 9.60 12.73 4.85
CA LYS A 119 9.74 12.86 3.40
C LYS A 119 10.75 13.93 3.05
N LYS A 120 10.65 15.12 3.65
CA LYS A 120 11.60 16.23 3.41
C LYS A 120 13.05 15.85 3.72
N GLN A 121 13.30 15.14 4.81
CA GLN A 121 14.66 14.70 5.18
C GLN A 121 15.18 13.62 4.22
N LEU A 122 14.34 12.66 3.83
CA LEU A 122 14.70 11.62 2.87
C LEU A 122 14.99 12.20 1.47
N VAL A 123 14.18 13.17 1.01
CA VAL A 123 14.44 13.89 -0.25
C VAL A 123 15.73 14.70 -0.19
N LYS A 124 16.03 15.35 0.95
CA LYS A 124 17.31 16.03 1.14
C LYS A 124 18.51 15.07 1.12
N LYS A 125 18.32 13.85 1.60
CA LYS A 125 19.39 12.84 1.69
C LYS A 125 19.69 12.17 0.34
N TYR A 126 18.65 11.73 -0.36
CA TYR A 126 18.79 10.90 -1.56
C TYR A 126 18.37 11.60 -2.87
N GLY A 127 17.91 12.84 -2.78
CA GLY A 127 17.56 13.66 -3.92
C GLY A 127 16.12 13.50 -4.42
N LYS A 128 15.75 14.34 -5.38
CA LYS A 128 14.39 14.41 -5.94
C LYS A 128 14.04 13.20 -6.83
N THR A 129 15.04 12.55 -7.43
CA THR A 129 14.81 11.37 -8.27
C THR A 129 14.17 10.24 -7.47
N VAL A 130 14.72 9.91 -6.29
CA VAL A 130 14.12 8.92 -5.38
C VAL A 130 12.71 9.32 -4.97
N ALA A 131 12.49 10.62 -4.71
CA ALA A 131 11.18 11.10 -4.35
C ALA A 131 10.13 10.90 -5.46
N ASN A 132 10.50 11.17 -6.72
CA ASN A 132 9.63 10.99 -7.87
C ASN A 132 9.35 9.50 -8.15
N THR A 133 10.38 8.66 -8.09
CA THR A 133 10.25 7.20 -8.24
C THR A 133 9.31 6.63 -7.18
N ALA A 134 9.49 7.02 -5.91
CA ALA A 134 8.64 6.59 -4.81
C ALA A 134 7.20 7.09 -4.93
N ALA A 135 7.00 8.39 -5.23
CA ALA A 135 5.67 8.99 -5.34
C ALA A 135 4.82 8.35 -6.44
N GLY A 136 5.44 7.97 -7.56
CA GLY A 136 4.81 7.26 -8.67
C GLY A 136 4.85 5.73 -8.55
N ASN A 137 5.43 5.17 -7.49
CA ASN A 137 5.73 3.74 -7.36
C ASN A 137 6.38 3.15 -8.64
N ILE A 138 7.29 3.89 -9.26
CA ILE A 138 7.90 3.52 -10.54
C ILE A 138 8.76 2.29 -10.33
N GLY A 139 8.47 1.22 -11.07
CA GLY A 139 9.19 -0.05 -10.96
C GLY A 139 8.87 -0.86 -9.70
N GLY A 140 7.76 -0.57 -9.01
CA GLY A 140 7.34 -1.35 -7.83
C GLY A 140 8.26 -1.21 -6.63
N VAL A 141 8.88 -0.03 -6.46
CA VAL A 141 9.86 0.22 -5.40
C VAL A 141 9.24 0.36 -4.00
N CYS A 142 7.93 0.54 -3.91
CA CYS A 142 7.22 0.65 -2.64
C CYS A 142 6.67 -0.70 -2.20
N ASN A 143 6.45 -0.84 -0.90
CA ASN A 143 5.78 -2.01 -0.34
C ASN A 143 4.37 -2.15 -0.95
N GLU A 144 4.14 -3.25 -1.68
CA GLU A 144 2.91 -3.48 -2.44
C GLU A 144 1.65 -3.46 -1.55
N ARG A 145 1.75 -3.98 -0.33
CA ARG A 145 0.62 -3.99 0.61
C ARG A 145 0.22 -2.57 0.99
N VAL A 146 1.19 -1.70 1.29
CA VAL A 146 0.92 -0.28 1.59
C VAL A 146 0.31 0.43 0.39
N VAL A 147 0.82 0.17 -0.82
CA VAL A 147 0.28 0.77 -2.06
C VAL A 147 -1.18 0.37 -2.26
N ASN A 148 -1.50 -0.92 -2.09
CA ASN A 148 -2.86 -1.44 -2.25
C ASN A 148 -3.80 -0.92 -1.16
N LYS A 149 -3.36 -0.92 0.10
CA LYS A 149 -4.18 -0.51 1.25
C LYS A 149 -4.44 1.00 1.32
N LEU A 150 -3.50 1.81 0.83
CA LEU A 150 -3.65 3.27 0.71
C LEU A 150 -4.18 3.71 -0.67
N SER A 151 -4.67 2.77 -1.49
CA SER A 151 -5.30 3.10 -2.76
C SER A 151 -6.57 3.92 -2.53
N ILE A 152 -6.78 4.94 -3.36
CA ILE A 152 -7.95 5.84 -3.28
C ILE A 152 -9.21 5.18 -3.88
N GLN A 153 -9.08 4.01 -4.50
CA GLN A 153 -10.20 3.34 -5.15
C GLN A 153 -11.27 2.93 -4.10
N PRO A 154 -12.57 3.15 -4.42
CA PRO A 154 -13.63 2.67 -3.55
C PRO A 154 -13.60 1.13 -3.46
N PRO A 155 -13.99 0.56 -2.31
CA PRO A 155 -14.21 -0.88 -2.18
C PRO A 155 -15.13 -1.40 -3.29
N SER A 156 -14.88 -2.61 -3.79
CA SER A 156 -15.77 -3.22 -4.77
C SER A 156 -17.13 -3.51 -4.15
N ALA A 157 -18.18 -3.51 -4.98
CA ALA A 157 -19.53 -3.85 -4.52
C ALA A 157 -19.57 -5.25 -3.88
N PHE A 158 -18.79 -6.19 -4.41
CA PHE A 158 -18.61 -7.52 -3.84
C PHE A 158 -18.04 -7.47 -2.41
N LEU A 159 -16.95 -6.73 -2.18
CA LEU A 159 -16.35 -6.58 -0.85
C LEU A 159 -17.32 -5.91 0.13
N VAL A 160 -18.06 -4.90 -0.32
CA VAL A 160 -19.11 -4.23 0.48
C VAL A 160 -20.19 -5.23 0.91
N VAL A 161 -20.72 -6.03 -0.01
CA VAL A 161 -21.79 -6.98 0.30
C VAL A 161 -21.29 -8.08 1.24
N ASN A 162 -20.12 -8.66 1.00
CA ASN A 162 -19.55 -9.68 1.89
C ASN A 162 -19.36 -9.14 3.30
N TYR A 163 -18.86 -7.91 3.43
CA TYR A 163 -18.69 -7.28 4.73
C TYR A 163 -20.05 -7.05 5.43
N LEU A 164 -21.09 -6.65 4.70
CA LEU A 164 -22.44 -6.52 5.26
C LEU A 164 -23.01 -7.88 5.72
N GLN A 165 -22.78 -8.95 4.97
CA GLN A 165 -23.17 -10.31 5.36
C GLN A 165 -22.46 -10.75 6.64
N GLU A 166 -21.14 -10.53 6.73
CA GLU A 166 -20.37 -10.82 7.95
C GLU A 166 -20.92 -10.06 9.17
N LEU A 167 -21.26 -8.78 8.99
CA LEU A 167 -21.88 -7.99 10.07
C LEU A 167 -23.27 -8.48 10.44
N ALA A 168 -24.11 -8.85 9.47
CA ALA A 168 -25.44 -9.38 9.72
C ALA A 168 -25.37 -10.66 10.56
N VAL A 169 -24.48 -11.59 10.20
CA VAL A 169 -24.22 -12.82 10.98
C VAL A 169 -23.67 -12.50 12.37
N GLN A 170 -22.67 -11.62 12.47
CA GLN A 170 -22.04 -11.26 13.74
C GLN A 170 -23.02 -10.62 14.74
N HIS A 171 -24.03 -9.91 14.23
CA HIS A 171 -25.02 -9.17 15.03
C HIS A 171 -26.40 -9.82 15.05
N GLU A 172 -26.54 -11.06 14.55
CA GLU A 172 -27.80 -11.83 14.53
C GLU A 172 -28.95 -11.08 13.82
N VAL A 173 -28.62 -10.38 12.73
CA VAL A 173 -29.60 -9.66 11.90
C VAL A 173 -29.99 -10.55 10.73
N ASP A 174 -31.29 -10.80 10.59
CA ASP A 174 -31.85 -11.50 9.42
C ASP A 174 -31.86 -10.56 8.21
N TRP A 175 -30.80 -10.65 7.40
CA TRP A 175 -30.64 -9.87 6.18
C TRP A 175 -29.97 -10.71 5.09
N GLU A 176 -30.52 -10.62 3.88
CA GLU A 176 -29.93 -11.16 2.66
C GLU A 176 -29.73 -10.02 1.65
N PRO A 177 -28.64 -10.03 0.86
CA PRO A 177 -28.40 -9.01 -0.15
C PRO A 177 -29.50 -9.01 -1.22
N ALA A 178 -30.00 -7.82 -1.56
CA ALA A 178 -30.95 -7.67 -2.65
C ALA A 178 -30.28 -7.94 -4.01
N GLY A 179 -30.60 -9.08 -4.63
CA GLY A 179 -30.17 -9.47 -5.98
C GLY A 179 -29.01 -10.46 -6.03
N GLU A 180 -28.64 -10.90 -7.24
CA GLU A 180 -27.44 -11.72 -7.44
C GLU A 180 -26.20 -10.92 -7.03
N LEU A 181 -25.36 -11.53 -6.19
CA LEU A 181 -24.05 -10.99 -5.88
C LEU A 181 -23.34 -10.68 -7.20
N PRO A 182 -22.83 -9.47 -7.43
CA PRO A 182 -21.97 -9.22 -8.56
C PRO A 182 -20.86 -10.27 -8.52
N GLU A 183 -20.67 -11.04 -9.61
CA GLU A 183 -19.54 -11.97 -9.72
C GLU A 183 -18.27 -11.25 -9.28
N GLU A 184 -17.34 -11.99 -8.65
CA GLU A 184 -16.04 -11.47 -8.28
C GLU A 184 -15.32 -10.99 -9.56
N VAL A 185 -15.59 -9.75 -9.96
CA VAL A 185 -14.77 -9.03 -10.91
C VAL A 185 -13.49 -8.77 -10.15
N ALA A 186 -12.53 -9.68 -10.31
CA ALA A 186 -11.18 -9.55 -9.81
C ALA A 186 -10.73 -8.12 -10.12
N SER A 187 -10.79 -7.24 -9.11
CA SER A 187 -10.38 -5.87 -9.25
C SER A 187 -8.86 -5.93 -9.35
N GLY A 188 -8.35 -6.02 -10.59
CA GLY A 188 -6.96 -6.24 -11.00
C GLY A 188 -5.88 -6.28 -9.92
N ALA A 189 -5.89 -7.31 -9.08
CA ALA A 189 -4.80 -7.68 -8.19
C ALA A 189 -4.47 -9.15 -8.44
N PHE A 190 -3.98 -9.43 -9.66
CA PHE A 190 -3.36 -10.71 -9.95
C PHE A 190 -2.05 -10.80 -9.16
N GLY A 191 -1.92 -11.86 -8.36
CA GLY A 191 -0.67 -12.26 -7.72
C GLY A 191 -0.87 -12.77 -6.30
N VAL A 192 -1.20 -14.06 -6.16
CA VAL A 192 -0.94 -14.77 -4.90
C VAL A 192 0.57 -14.64 -4.62
N PRO A 193 1.01 -14.23 -3.41
CA PRO A 193 2.44 -14.08 -3.13
C PRO A 193 3.10 -15.47 -3.06
N THR A 194 3.65 -15.96 -4.17
CA THR A 194 4.54 -17.12 -4.16
C THR A 194 5.95 -16.65 -3.81
N GLY A 195 6.16 -16.39 -2.52
CA GLY A 195 7.44 -16.01 -1.94
C GLY A 195 7.94 -17.06 -0.95
N TYR A 196 8.23 -18.28 -1.41
CA TYR A 196 9.16 -19.18 -0.72
C TYR A 196 10.27 -19.59 -1.69
N SER A 197 11.40 -18.91 -1.58
CA SER A 197 12.65 -19.29 -2.21
C SER A 197 13.29 -20.42 -1.41
N VAL A 198 13.15 -21.66 -1.88
CA VAL A 198 14.11 -22.74 -1.55
C VAL A 198 14.46 -23.47 -2.84
N ALA A 199 15.72 -23.37 -3.23
CA ALA A 199 16.31 -24.13 -4.32
C ALA A 199 16.50 -25.60 -3.91
N GLY A 200 15.94 -26.53 -4.69
CA GLY A 200 16.12 -27.96 -4.44
C GLY A 200 15.55 -28.85 -5.54
N GLY A 201 16.36 -29.16 -6.55
CA GLY A 201 16.58 -30.50 -7.13
C GLY A 201 15.45 -31.33 -7.78
N PHE A 202 15.70 -31.66 -9.05
CA PHE A 202 15.38 -32.92 -9.77
C PHE A 202 13.95 -33.22 -10.25
N GLY A 203 13.79 -33.07 -11.59
CA GLY A 203 13.45 -34.17 -12.51
C GLY A 203 12.01 -34.67 -12.60
N SER A 204 11.40 -34.50 -13.79
CA SER A 204 10.57 -35.49 -14.54
C SER A 204 9.63 -34.72 -15.48
N GLN A 205 9.94 -34.66 -16.78
CA GLN A 205 9.19 -35.33 -17.86
C GLN A 205 7.70 -35.00 -17.92
N TYR A 206 7.34 -34.06 -18.80
CA TYR A 206 6.18 -34.25 -19.67
C TYR A 206 6.46 -33.64 -21.04
N GLU A 207 6.22 -34.48 -22.03
CA GLU A 207 6.43 -34.31 -23.45
C GLU A 207 5.09 -33.94 -24.08
N GLY A 208 5.11 -33.02 -25.05
CA GLY A 208 4.02 -32.86 -26.01
C GLY A 208 2.93 -31.86 -25.61
N LEU A 209 3.00 -30.66 -26.22
CA LEU A 209 1.88 -30.03 -26.92
C LEU A 209 2.44 -28.83 -27.70
N ALA A 210 2.69 -29.07 -28.98
CA ALA A 210 3.06 -28.09 -29.96
C ALA A 210 1.88 -27.16 -30.25
N GLY A 211 2.07 -25.86 -30.03
CA GLY A 211 1.22 -24.78 -30.51
C GLY A 211 2.10 -23.52 -30.63
N GLY A 212 2.40 -23.11 -31.86
CA GLY A 212 3.49 -22.19 -32.19
C GLY A 212 3.40 -20.81 -31.54
N ALA A 213 4.55 -20.35 -31.04
CA ALA A 213 4.77 -18.96 -30.66
C ALA A 213 5.02 -18.09 -31.91
N PRO A 214 4.51 -16.85 -31.97
CA PRO A 214 4.94 -15.90 -32.99
C PRO A 214 6.41 -15.49 -32.77
N PRO A 215 7.17 -15.18 -33.83
CA PRO A 215 8.59 -14.87 -33.72
C PRO A 215 8.83 -13.55 -32.98
N ALA A 216 9.86 -13.55 -32.13
CA ALA A 216 10.35 -12.35 -31.43
C ALA A 216 10.96 -11.34 -32.42
N PRO A 217 10.80 -10.02 -32.21
CA PRO A 217 11.46 -9.00 -33.02
C PRO A 217 12.98 -9.02 -32.78
N THR A 218 13.75 -9.03 -33.87
CA THR A 218 15.22 -8.98 -33.88
C THR A 218 15.75 -7.56 -33.63
N ALA A 219 16.97 -7.49 -33.07
CA ALA A 219 17.68 -6.29 -32.63
C ALA A 219 18.14 -5.32 -33.76
N ALA A 220 17.23 -4.88 -34.62
CA ALA A 220 17.51 -3.91 -35.70
C ALA A 220 16.64 -2.63 -35.63
N GLU A 221 15.85 -2.42 -34.57
CA GLU A 221 14.96 -1.25 -34.44
C GLU A 221 15.54 -0.09 -33.60
N PHE A 222 16.78 -0.18 -33.13
CA PHE A 222 17.50 0.97 -32.55
C PHE A 222 18.38 1.66 -33.59
N ALA A 223 17.77 2.42 -34.49
CA ALA A 223 18.46 3.44 -35.27
C ALA A 223 17.59 4.71 -35.35
N ALA A 224 17.96 5.72 -34.57
CA ALA A 224 17.39 7.05 -34.61
C ALA A 224 17.62 7.70 -36.00
N PRO A 225 16.64 8.40 -36.59
CA PRO A 225 16.94 9.32 -37.67
C PRO A 225 17.47 10.63 -37.09
N ALA A 226 18.68 10.95 -37.53
CA ALA A 226 19.39 12.19 -37.31
C ALA A 226 18.63 13.42 -37.85
N ALA A 227 18.94 14.55 -37.24
CA ALA A 227 18.49 15.88 -37.62
C ALA A 227 18.73 16.22 -39.09
N ALA A 228 17.76 16.89 -39.70
CA ALA A 228 17.97 17.74 -40.86
C ALA A 228 17.07 18.99 -40.72
N GLY A 229 17.69 20.15 -40.55
CA GLY A 229 17.09 21.44 -40.91
C GLY A 229 17.08 21.62 -42.44
N PRO A 230 16.85 22.82 -42.99
CA PRO A 230 17.05 24.15 -42.39
C PRO A 230 15.80 24.82 -41.81
#